data_AF-H0EP78-F1
#
_entry.id   AF-H0EP78-F1
#
_cell.length_a   1.000
_cell.length_b   1.000
_cell.length_c   1.000
_cell.angle_alpha   90.00
_cell.angle_beta   90.00
_cell.angle_gamma   90.00
#
_symmetry.space_group_name_H-M   'P 1'
#
loop_
_entity.id
_entity.type
_entity.pdbx_description
1 polymer ?
#
loop_
_entity_poly.entity_id
_entity_poly.type
_entity_poly.pdbx_seq_one_letter_code
_entity_poly.pdbx_strand_id
1 'polypeptide(L)'
;MSGLKFLDCGDIPVTAYDNALALSQMTMAFLELGSRPPLKKNDIDEIGTQGIIEAIIKRIGTTLPVYLSFDIDVLDPSVCPGTGTPESGGWTSREVIKILRGLESLNVVGADILEVAPAYDSAGEQTALVAAQVAFEILASWAGRYMANQEQTSGSEPEKNEL
;
A
#
# COMPACT_ATOMS: atom_id res chain seq x y z
N MET A 1 3.49 17.11 -19.29
CA MET A 1 3.58 16.51 -17.94
C MET A 1 3.80 15.01 -18.10
N SER A 2 5.06 14.57 -18.27
CA SER A 2 5.39 13.14 -18.34
C SER A 2 6.21 12.80 -17.10
N GLY A 3 5.61 12.09 -16.14
CA GLY A 3 6.33 11.74 -14.91
C GLY A 3 5.49 11.08 -13.83
N LEU A 4 4.16 11.21 -13.88
CA LEU A 4 3.27 10.55 -12.92
C LEU A 4 2.87 9.16 -13.42
N LYS A 5 3.29 8.12 -12.70
CA LYS A 5 2.83 6.75 -12.91
C LYS A 5 1.80 6.43 -11.84
N PHE A 6 0.54 6.28 -12.23
CA PHE A 6 -0.49 5.74 -11.36
C PHE A 6 -0.39 4.21 -11.37
N LEU A 7 -0.29 3.64 -10.18
CA LEU A 7 -0.40 2.20 -9.96
C LEU A 7 -1.63 1.99 -9.08
N ASP A 8 -2.62 1.33 -9.66
CA ASP A 8 -3.90 1.06 -9.03
C ASP A 8 -3.93 -0.41 -8.55
N CYS A 9 -4.58 -0.66 -7.42
CA CYS A 9 -4.87 -2.02 -6.91
C CYS A 9 -5.72 -2.82 -7.92
N GLY A 10 -6.42 -2.10 -8.80
CA GLY A 10 -7.22 -2.66 -9.88
C GLY A 10 -8.69 -2.76 -9.53
N ASP A 11 -9.16 -1.89 -8.64
CA ASP A 11 -10.58 -1.72 -8.37
C ASP A 11 -11.25 -1.06 -9.57
N ILE A 12 -12.47 -1.49 -9.85
CA ILE A 12 -13.21 -0.98 -10.99
C ILE A 12 -14.07 0.16 -10.47
N PRO A 13 -13.76 1.42 -10.82
CA PRO A 13 -14.49 2.54 -10.26
C PRO A 13 -15.92 2.49 -10.78
N VAL A 14 -16.90 2.57 -9.87
CA VAL A 14 -18.31 2.76 -10.20
C VAL A 14 -18.73 4.14 -9.76
N THR A 15 -19.22 4.97 -10.69
CA THR A 15 -19.75 6.29 -10.33
C THR A 15 -21.21 6.19 -9.88
N ALA A 16 -21.56 6.84 -8.78
CA ALA A 16 -22.96 6.95 -8.34
C ALA A 16 -23.76 8.04 -9.08
N TYR A 17 -23.10 8.85 -9.92
CA TYR A 17 -23.69 10.06 -10.53
C TYR A 17 -24.36 9.82 -11.89
N ASP A 18 -24.03 8.72 -12.58
CA ASP A 18 -24.60 8.37 -13.87
C ASP A 18 -24.84 6.85 -13.94
N ASN A 19 -26.11 6.46 -13.91
CA ASN A 19 -26.52 5.06 -13.92
C ASN A 19 -26.10 4.31 -15.20
N ALA A 20 -26.02 5.00 -16.35
CA ALA A 20 -25.62 4.37 -17.60
C ALA A 20 -24.11 4.08 -17.59
N LEU A 21 -23.31 5.03 -17.09
CA LEU A 21 -21.88 4.83 -16.91
C LEU A 21 -21.58 3.78 -15.84
N ALA A 22 -22.30 3.80 -14.71
CA ALA A 22 -22.21 2.80 -13.66
C ALA A 22 -22.49 1.39 -14.18
N LEU A 23 -23.57 1.21 -14.96
CA LEU A 23 -23.91 -0.07 -15.56
C LEU A 23 -22.82 -0.56 -16.53
N SER A 24 -22.23 0.33 -17.32
CA SER A 24 -21.12 0.00 -18.20
C SER A 24 -19.88 -0.42 -17.41
N GLN A 25 -19.54 0.29 -16.33
CA GLN A 25 -18.41 -0.03 -15.45
C GLN A 25 -18.60 -1.39 -14.77
N MET A 26 -19.79 -1.65 -14.22
CA MET A 26 -20.15 -2.94 -13.64
C MET A 26 -20.10 -4.07 -14.66
N THR A 27 -20.52 -3.83 -15.91
CA THR A 27 -20.46 -4.83 -16.98
C THR A 27 -19.02 -5.16 -17.35
N MET A 28 -18.15 -4.14 -17.47
CA MET A 28 -16.72 -4.37 -17.70
C MET A 28 -16.09 -5.13 -16.53
N ALA A 29 -16.46 -4.80 -15.29
CA ALA A 29 -16.02 -5.54 -14.12
C ALA A 29 -16.40 -7.00 -14.15
N PHE A 30 -17.66 -7.29 -14.45
CA PHE A 30 -18.15 -8.66 -14.57
C PHE A 30 -17.38 -9.45 -15.63
N LEU A 31 -17.14 -8.84 -16.81
CA LEU A 31 -16.40 -9.48 -17.89
C LEU A 31 -14.92 -9.70 -17.55
N GLU A 32 -14.26 -8.71 -16.95
CA GLU A 32 -12.87 -8.83 -16.52
C GLU A 32 -12.73 -9.93 -15.45
N LEU A 33 -13.58 -9.89 -14.42
CA LEU A 33 -13.58 -10.88 -13.34
C LEU A 33 -13.86 -12.30 -13.86
N GLY A 34 -14.84 -12.45 -14.75
CA GLY A 34 -15.15 -13.73 -15.38
C GLY A 34 -14.06 -14.27 -16.31
N SER A 35 -13.14 -13.41 -16.75
CA SER A 35 -12.01 -13.79 -17.62
C SER A 35 -10.69 -14.00 -16.87
N ARG A 36 -10.61 -13.59 -15.58
CA ARG A 36 -9.39 -13.73 -14.78
C ARG A 36 -9.21 -15.18 -14.31
N PRO A 37 -7.99 -15.74 -14.43
CA PRO A 37 -7.69 -16.99 -13.75
C PRO A 37 -7.75 -16.78 -12.23
N PRO A 38 -8.23 -17.77 -11.45
CA PRO A 38 -8.49 -17.62 -10.01
C PRO A 38 -7.22 -17.38 -9.16
N LEU A 39 -6.02 -17.66 -9.69
CA LEU A 39 -4.76 -17.44 -8.98
C LEU A 39 -3.90 -16.43 -9.77
N LYS A 40 -3.63 -15.28 -9.15
CA LYS A 40 -2.59 -14.36 -9.64
C LYS A 40 -1.24 -14.98 -9.34
N LYS A 41 -0.33 -14.94 -10.30
CA LYS A 41 1.07 -15.44 -10.24
C LYS A 41 1.96 -14.77 -9.16
N ASN A 42 1.38 -13.95 -8.28
CA ASN A 42 2.02 -13.17 -7.23
C ASN A 42 1.23 -13.27 -5.91
N ASP A 43 0.59 -14.41 -5.64
CA ASP A 43 -0.07 -14.63 -4.36
C ASP A 43 0.98 -14.67 -3.24
N ILE A 44 0.67 -14.06 -2.09
CA ILE A 44 1.56 -14.04 -0.93
C ILE A 44 1.88 -15.46 -0.46
N ASP A 45 0.96 -16.41 -0.65
CA ASP A 45 1.19 -17.82 -0.33
C ASP A 45 2.22 -18.49 -1.24
N GLU A 46 2.34 -18.03 -2.49
CA GLU A 46 3.29 -18.59 -3.46
C GLU A 46 4.67 -17.94 -3.37
N ILE A 47 4.72 -16.60 -3.29
CA ILE A 47 5.98 -15.83 -3.39
C ILE A 47 6.45 -15.25 -2.05
N GLY A 48 5.63 -15.34 -1.00
CA GLY A 48 5.89 -14.78 0.31
C GLY A 48 5.92 -13.26 0.34
N THR A 49 6.06 -12.69 1.53
CA THR A 49 6.20 -11.23 1.71
C THR A 49 7.39 -10.66 0.94
N GLN A 50 8.49 -11.42 0.85
CA GLN A 50 9.70 -11.00 0.16
C GLN A 50 9.47 -10.88 -1.36
N GLY A 51 8.79 -11.85 -1.97
CA GLY A 51 8.44 -11.78 -3.38
C GLY A 51 7.52 -10.61 -3.70
N ILE A 52 6.58 -10.30 -2.81
CA ILE A 52 5.70 -9.12 -2.95
C ILE A 52 6.51 -7.82 -2.93
N ILE A 53 7.42 -7.66 -1.97
CA ILE A 53 8.31 -6.49 -1.85
C ILE A 53 9.12 -6.32 -3.15
N GLU A 54 9.76 -7.39 -3.62
CA GLU A 54 10.56 -7.38 -4.84
C GLU A 54 9.73 -7.04 -6.08
N ALA A 55 8.52 -7.59 -6.18
CA ALA A 55 7.60 -7.30 -7.28
C ALA A 55 7.19 -5.82 -7.30
N ILE A 56 6.87 -5.24 -6.14
CA ILE A 56 6.52 -3.82 -5.99
C ILE A 56 7.70 -2.93 -6.38
N ILE A 57 8.88 -3.16 -5.79
CA ILE A 57 10.09 -2.37 -6.07
C ILE A 57 10.48 -2.47 -7.54
N LYS A 58 10.44 -3.67 -8.13
CA LYS A 58 10.73 -3.89 -9.55
C LYS A 58 9.74 -3.16 -10.46
N ARG A 59 8.47 -3.06 -10.06
CA ARG A 59 7.42 -2.40 -10.84
C ARG A 59 7.53 -0.88 -10.79
N ILE A 60 7.78 -0.32 -9.61
CA ILE A 60 7.75 1.13 -9.37
C ILE A 60 9.14 1.77 -9.60
N GLY A 61 10.20 1.12 -9.13
CA GLY A 61 11.53 1.70 -8.96
C GLY A 61 11.64 2.55 -7.69
N THR A 62 12.86 2.97 -7.33
CA THR A 62 13.14 3.67 -6.06
C THR A 62 13.30 5.19 -6.20
N THR A 63 13.36 5.71 -7.43
CA THR A 63 13.69 7.11 -7.71
C THR A 63 12.47 8.03 -7.80
N LEU A 64 11.34 7.51 -8.26
CA LEU A 64 10.12 8.30 -8.45
C LEU A 64 9.45 8.57 -7.10
N PRO A 65 8.85 9.75 -6.90
CA PRO A 65 7.99 9.99 -5.74
C PRO A 65 6.80 9.02 -5.78
N VAL A 66 6.54 8.37 -4.65
CA VAL A 66 5.50 7.37 -4.45
C VAL A 66 4.46 7.92 -3.49
N TYR A 67 3.18 7.79 -3.84
CA TYR A 67 2.09 7.98 -2.89
C TYR A 67 1.59 6.60 -2.49
N LEU A 68 1.50 6.32 -1.19
CA LEU A 68 1.05 5.02 -0.67
C LEU A 68 -0.38 5.17 -0.17
N SER A 69 -1.35 4.64 -0.92
CA SER A 69 -2.71 4.48 -0.43
C SER A 69 -2.87 3.07 0.12
N PHE A 70 -3.26 2.96 1.40
CA PHE A 70 -3.37 1.68 2.08
C PHE A 70 -4.83 1.44 2.51
N ASP A 71 -5.49 0.51 1.83
CA ASP A 71 -6.78 0.00 2.27
C ASP A 71 -6.60 -1.01 3.41
N ILE A 72 -7.37 -0.86 4.50
CA ILE A 72 -7.30 -1.78 5.64
C ILE A 72 -7.99 -3.11 5.33
N ASP A 73 -8.86 -3.18 4.31
CA ASP A 73 -9.61 -4.39 3.96
C ASP A 73 -8.77 -5.46 3.23
N VAL A 74 -7.51 -5.15 2.87
CA VAL A 74 -6.51 -6.14 2.44
C VAL A 74 -6.19 -7.14 3.56
N LEU A 75 -6.43 -6.77 4.82
CA LEU A 75 -6.24 -7.66 5.96
C LEU A 75 -7.44 -8.57 6.14
N ASP A 76 -7.19 -9.80 6.56
CA ASP A 76 -8.27 -10.75 6.83
C ASP A 76 -9.24 -10.20 7.90
N PRO A 77 -10.56 -10.40 7.75
CA PRO A 77 -11.56 -9.91 8.72
C PRO A 77 -11.38 -10.45 10.14
N SER A 78 -10.66 -11.58 10.33
CA SER A 78 -10.27 -12.05 11.67
C SER A 78 -9.30 -11.11 12.40
N VAL A 79 -8.65 -10.21 11.66
CA VAL A 79 -7.69 -9.23 12.13
C VAL A 79 -8.24 -7.80 12.02
N CYS A 80 -8.96 -7.49 10.94
CA CYS A 80 -9.52 -6.17 10.66
C CYS A 80 -11.02 -6.27 10.28
N PRO A 81 -11.91 -6.52 11.25
CA PRO A 81 -13.35 -6.62 10.96
C PRO A 81 -14.01 -5.25 10.67
N GLY A 82 -13.39 -4.15 11.10
CA GLY A 82 -13.94 -2.80 11.04
C GLY A 82 -13.74 -2.09 9.71
N THR A 83 -14.25 -2.69 8.62
CA THR A 83 -14.29 -2.10 7.27
C THR A 83 -15.68 -2.28 6.65
N GLY A 84 -16.03 -1.46 5.65
CA GLY A 84 -17.28 -1.59 4.90
C GLY A 84 -17.36 -2.85 4.03
N THR A 85 -16.21 -3.37 3.59
CA THR A 85 -16.08 -4.45 2.59
C THR A 85 -15.11 -5.54 3.04
N PRO A 86 -15.42 -6.31 4.11
CA PRO A 86 -14.51 -7.35 4.59
C PRO A 86 -14.37 -8.50 3.58
N GLU A 87 -13.14 -8.79 3.15
CA GLU A 87 -12.82 -9.89 2.22
C GLU A 87 -12.03 -11.03 2.91
N SER A 88 -12.60 -12.25 2.91
CA SER A 88 -11.95 -13.40 3.56
C SER A 88 -10.70 -13.87 2.83
N GLY A 89 -9.68 -14.33 3.56
CA GLY A 89 -8.42 -14.80 2.99
C GLY A 89 -7.41 -13.68 2.77
N GLY A 90 -7.60 -12.54 3.45
CA GLY A 90 -6.67 -11.42 3.43
C GLY A 90 -5.36 -11.68 4.17
N TRP A 91 -4.49 -10.68 4.18
CA TRP A 91 -3.19 -10.77 4.83
C TRP A 91 -3.29 -10.64 6.35
N THR A 92 -2.30 -11.19 7.05
CA THR A 92 -2.13 -10.96 8.49
C THR A 92 -1.42 -9.63 8.75
N SER A 93 -1.60 -9.02 9.92
CA SER A 93 -0.85 -7.79 10.28
C SER A 93 0.66 -7.98 10.22
N ARG A 94 1.15 -9.19 10.51
CA ARG A 94 2.59 -9.50 10.47
C ARG A 94 3.13 -9.41 9.05
N GLU A 95 2.37 -9.85 8.06
CA GLU A 95 2.76 -9.79 6.66
C GLU A 95 2.77 -8.35 6.16
N VAL A 96 1.70 -7.60 6.47
CA VAL A 96 1.62 -6.16 6.16
C VAL A 96 2.83 -5.41 6.73
N ILE A 97 3.14 -5.58 8.02
CA ILE A 97 4.28 -4.91 8.66
C ILE A 97 5.60 -5.28 7.96
N LYS A 98 5.81 -6.56 7.62
CA LYS A 98 7.02 -6.99 6.89
C LYS A 98 7.11 -6.32 5.52
N ILE A 99 6.00 -6.25 4.79
CA ILE A 99 5.95 -5.62 3.48
C ILE A 99 6.25 -4.14 3.60
N LEU A 100 5.57 -3.40 4.48
CA LEU A 100 5.80 -1.97 4.68
C LEU A 100 7.26 -1.65 5.01
N ARG A 101 7.89 -2.43 5.89
CA ARG A 101 9.33 -2.28 6.21
C ARG A 101 10.22 -2.57 5.00
N GLY A 102 9.91 -3.60 4.22
CA GLY A 102 10.64 -3.91 3.00
C GLY A 102 10.54 -2.84 1.91
N LEU A 103 9.51 -2.00 1.97
CA LEU A 103 9.31 -0.88 1.05
C LEU A 103 10.05 0.40 1.47
N GLU A 104 10.89 0.36 2.51
CA GLU A 104 11.66 1.53 2.98
C GLU A 104 12.54 2.17 1.88
N SER A 105 12.89 1.42 0.84
CA SER A 105 13.67 1.87 -0.31
C SER A 105 12.88 2.68 -1.34
N LEU A 106 11.55 2.77 -1.22
CA LEU A 106 10.71 3.63 -2.07
C LEU A 106 10.65 5.08 -1.58
N ASN A 107 10.71 6.05 -2.49
CA ASN A 107 10.56 7.47 -2.19
C ASN A 107 9.10 7.85 -1.90
N VAL A 108 8.54 7.34 -0.81
CA VAL A 108 7.18 7.67 -0.36
C VAL A 108 7.13 9.15 0.05
N VAL A 109 6.29 9.95 -0.60
CA VAL A 109 6.13 11.40 -0.34
C VAL A 109 4.79 11.76 0.31
N GLY A 110 3.88 10.79 0.40
CA GLY A 110 2.58 10.94 1.03
C GLY A 110 1.94 9.56 1.20
N ALA A 111 1.02 9.45 2.16
CA ALA A 111 0.25 8.24 2.37
C ALA A 111 -1.12 8.53 2.98
N ASP A 112 -2.07 7.64 2.74
CA ASP A 112 -3.35 7.57 3.44
C ASP A 112 -3.65 6.13 3.88
N ILE A 113 -4.51 6.01 4.90
CA ILE A 113 -5.07 4.74 5.38
C ILE A 113 -6.58 4.88 5.25
N LEU A 114 -7.17 4.02 4.44
CA LEU A 114 -8.58 4.08 4.04
C LEU A 114 -9.38 2.93 4.65
N GLU A 115 -10.70 3.02 4.48
CA GLU A 115 -11.70 2.02 4.90
C GLU A 115 -11.70 1.60 6.37
N VAL A 116 -11.09 2.41 7.24
CA VAL A 116 -11.25 2.22 8.69
C VAL A 116 -12.65 2.67 9.10
N ALA A 117 -13.49 1.71 9.47
CA ALA A 117 -14.88 1.91 9.89
C ALA A 117 -15.08 1.45 11.35
N PRO A 118 -14.86 2.33 12.35
CA PRO A 118 -15.03 2.00 13.76
C PRO A 118 -16.42 1.46 14.13
N ALA A 119 -17.45 1.83 13.36
CA ALA A 119 -18.81 1.35 13.55
C ALA A 119 -18.99 -0.16 13.32
N TYR A 120 -18.08 -0.77 12.55
CA TYR A 120 -18.05 -2.22 12.29
C TYR A 120 -16.98 -2.95 13.11
N ASP A 121 -16.19 -2.22 13.90
CA ASP A 121 -15.17 -2.81 14.74
C ASP A 121 -15.79 -3.44 16.00
N SER A 122 -15.04 -4.34 16.62
CA SER A 122 -15.39 -4.92 17.91
C SER A 122 -15.12 -3.94 19.06
N ALA A 123 -15.60 -4.28 20.26
CA ALA A 123 -15.29 -3.51 21.47
C ALA A 123 -13.78 -3.40 21.78
N GLY A 124 -12.95 -4.22 21.14
CA GLY A 124 -11.49 -4.15 21.25
C GLY A 124 -10.80 -3.18 20.28
N GLU A 125 -11.54 -2.54 19.38
CA GLU A 125 -11.03 -1.57 18.39
C GLU A 125 -9.81 -2.10 17.61
N GLN A 126 -9.85 -3.37 17.22
CA GLN A 126 -8.72 -4.08 16.63
C GLN A 126 -8.28 -3.45 15.31
N THR A 127 -9.24 -3.00 14.51
CA THR A 127 -8.98 -2.39 13.21
C THR A 127 -8.31 -1.03 13.40
N ALA A 128 -8.77 -0.24 14.38
CA ALA A 128 -8.13 1.02 14.72
C ALA A 128 -6.69 0.83 15.20
N LEU A 129 -6.42 -0.20 16.02
CA LEU A 129 -5.07 -0.54 16.47
C LEU A 129 -4.15 -0.96 15.30
N VAL A 130 -4.67 -1.76 14.36
CA VAL A 130 -3.90 -2.15 13.17
C VAL A 130 -3.63 -0.94 12.27
N ALA A 131 -4.62 -0.08 12.04
CA ALA A 131 -4.44 1.16 11.28
C ALA A 131 -3.38 2.07 11.93
N ALA A 132 -3.40 2.20 13.26
CA ALA A 132 -2.37 2.95 13.99
C ALA A 132 -0.97 2.32 13.82
N GLN A 133 -0.86 0.99 13.80
CA GLN A 133 0.39 0.29 13.54
C GLN A 133 0.89 0.52 12.11
N VAL A 134 0.00 0.48 11.10
CA VAL A 134 0.35 0.80 9.71
C VAL A 134 0.86 2.24 9.61
N ALA A 135 0.17 3.20 10.23
CA ALA A 135 0.60 4.60 10.28
C ALA A 135 2.00 4.72 10.91
N PHE A 136 2.25 4.00 12.00
CA PHE A 136 3.56 3.99 12.65
C PHE A 136 4.67 3.49 11.73
N GLU A 137 4.47 2.39 11.00
CA GLU A 137 5.49 1.86 10.07
C GLU A 137 5.79 2.84 8.93
N ILE A 138 4.77 3.51 8.39
CA ILE A 138 4.94 4.52 7.34
C ILE A 138 5.75 5.72 7.87
N LEU A 139 5.38 6.24 9.04
CA LEU A 139 6.08 7.37 9.67
C LEU A 139 7.52 7.01 10.06
N ALA A 140 7.74 5.79 10.57
CA ALA A 140 9.08 5.30 10.90
C ALA A 140 9.96 5.21 9.65
N SER A 141 9.41 4.75 8.52
CA SER A 141 10.11 4.72 7.24
C SER A 141 10.55 6.12 6.79
N TRP A 142 9.68 7.13 6.90
CA TRP A 142 10.04 8.52 6.62
C TRP A 142 11.11 9.05 7.54
N ALA A 143 11.01 8.80 8.85
CA ALA A 143 12.00 9.24 9.81
C ALA A 143 13.39 8.64 9.49
N GLY A 144 13.44 7.34 9.20
CA GLY A 144 14.68 6.65 8.81
C GLY A 144 15.33 7.27 7.57
N ARG A 145 14.53 7.55 6.53
CA ARG A 145 15.02 8.25 5.32
C ARG A 145 15.52 9.65 5.60
N TYR A 146 14.79 10.41 6.40
CA TYR A 146 15.18 11.77 6.76
C TYR A 146 16.55 11.77 7.46
N MET A 147 16.80 10.82 8.37
CA MET A 147 18.10 10.66 9.04
C MET A 147 19.20 10.26 8.06
N ALA A 148 18.96 9.30 7.18
CA ALA A 148 19.95 8.87 6.17
C ALA A 148 20.36 10.00 5.22
N ASN A 149 19.43 10.88 4.83
CA ASN A 149 19.72 12.05 4.00
C ASN A 149 20.54 13.12 4.75
N GLN A 150 20.36 13.25 6.07
CA GLN A 150 21.16 14.16 6.91
C GLN A 150 22.60 13.66 7.06
N GLU A 151 22.79 12.35 7.25
CA GLU A 151 24.14 11.76 7.31
C GLU A 151 24.92 11.99 6.02
N GLN A 152 24.29 11.79 4.85
CA GLN A 152 24.91 12.04 3.55
C GLN A 152 25.29 13.50 3.31
N THR A 153 24.51 14.45 3.82
CA THR A 153 24.82 15.89 3.70
C THR A 153 25.94 16.31 4.66
N SER A 154 26.02 15.70 5.84
CA SER A 154 27.07 15.98 6.84
C SER A 154 28.45 15.37 6.51
N GLY A 155 28.52 14.30 5.71
CA GLY A 155 29.77 13.63 5.32
C GLY A 155 30.52 14.25 4.14
N SER A 156 30.03 15.38 3.61
CA SER A 156 30.62 16.11 2.48
C SER A 156 31.33 17.40 2.92
N GLU A 157 32.30 17.30 3.85
CA GLU A 157 33.24 18.42 4.03
C GLU A 157 34.13 18.54 2.77
N PRO A 158 34.27 19.74 2.18
CA PRO A 158 35.17 19.93 1.06
C PRO A 158 36.61 19.70 1.56
N GLU A 159 37.32 18.79 0.90
CA GLU A 159 38.75 18.61 1.06
C GLU A 159 39.41 19.99 0.98
N LYS A 160 39.99 20.46 2.09
CA LYS A 160 40.70 21.73 2.14
C LYS A 160 41.88 21.61 1.20
N ASN A 161 41.77 22.20 0.01
CA ASN A 161 42.92 22.49 -0.83
C ASN A 161 43.79 23.51 -0.08
N GLU A 162 44.75 23.00 0.68
CA GLU A 162 45.87 23.79 1.17
C GLU A 162 46.71 24.21 -0.04
N LEU A 163 46.73 25.53 -0.30
CA LEU A 163 47.67 26.21 -1.19
C LEU A 163 49.00 26.44 -0.46
#